data_AF-A0A6P7GPV1-F1
#
_entry.id   AF-A0A6P7GPV1-F1
#
_cell.length_a   1.000
_cell.length_b   1.000
_cell.length_c   1.000
_cell.angle_alpha   90.00
_cell.angle_beta   90.00
_cell.angle_gamma   90.00
#
_symmetry.space_group_name_H-M   'P 1'
#
loop_
_entity.id
_entity.type
_entity.pdbx_description
1 polymer ?
#
loop_
_entity_poly.entity_id
_entity_poly.type
_entity_poly.pdbx_seq_one_letter_code
_entity_poly.pdbx_strand_id
1 'polypeptide(L)'
;MPGTDPRLIPKGWIKNHYKWIIWKLSSYERMFPDHFKGSLTVEHVIQQLKYRYDREIDKVERSALRKILERDDVPQKRMVLCVSDVKK
;
A
#
# COMPACT_ATOMS: atom_id res chain seq x y z
N MET A 1 -13.91 1.51 -9.90
CA MET A 1 -13.93 0.55 -8.79
C MET A 1 -15.34 0.56 -8.20
N PRO A 2 -16.17 -0.46 -8.44
CA PRO A 2 -17.51 -0.50 -7.86
C PRO A 2 -17.45 -0.50 -6.33
N GLY A 3 -18.38 0.18 -5.68
CA GLY A 3 -18.49 0.20 -4.22
C GLY A 3 -17.48 1.08 -3.48
N THR A 4 -16.68 1.90 -4.17
CA THR A 4 -15.81 2.90 -3.50
C THR A 4 -16.52 4.26 -3.46
N ASP A 5 -16.60 4.88 -2.28
CA ASP A 5 -16.97 6.29 -2.13
C ASP A 5 -15.72 7.18 -2.25
N PRO A 6 -15.58 7.99 -3.32
CA PRO A 6 -14.42 8.85 -3.53
C PRO A 6 -14.24 9.92 -2.44
N ARG A 7 -15.32 10.32 -1.75
CA ARG A 7 -15.28 11.36 -0.71
C ARG A 7 -14.53 10.91 0.54
N LEU A 8 -14.46 9.58 0.76
CA LEU A 8 -13.75 8.98 1.89
C LEU A 8 -12.25 8.82 1.63
N ILE A 9 -11.79 9.03 0.39
CA ILE A 9 -10.37 8.86 0.04
C ILE A 9 -9.58 10.10 0.49
N PRO A 10 -8.63 9.96 1.44
CA PRO A 10 -7.85 11.10 1.90
C PRO A 10 -6.98 11.69 0.78
N LYS A 11 -6.69 12.99 0.87
CA LYS A 11 -5.81 13.68 -0.09
C LYS A 11 -4.44 12.98 -0.13
N GLY A 12 -4.01 12.59 -1.32
CA GLY A 12 -2.71 11.92 -1.53
C GLY A 12 -2.70 10.41 -1.26
N TRP A 13 -3.81 9.81 -0.80
CA TRP A 13 -3.91 8.37 -0.50
C TRP A 13 -3.58 7.51 -1.73
N ILE A 14 -4.18 7.83 -2.89
CA ILE A 14 -3.91 7.11 -4.14
C ILE A 14 -2.43 7.24 -4.54
N LYS A 15 -1.88 8.46 -4.50
CA LYS A 15 -0.47 8.70 -4.87
C LYS A 15 0.49 7.90 -3.99
N ASN A 16 0.23 7.86 -2.68
CA ASN A 16 1.03 7.08 -1.73
C ASN A 16 0.96 5.58 -2.04
N HIS A 17 -0.25 5.02 -2.14
CA HIS A 17 -0.41 3.57 -2.33
C HIS A 17 0.02 3.09 -3.71
N TYR A 18 -0.20 3.90 -4.74
CA TYR A 18 0.29 3.62 -6.08
C TYR A 18 1.82 3.43 -6.09
N LYS A 19 2.58 4.33 -5.44
CA LYS A 19 4.05 4.21 -5.33
C LYS A 19 4.46 2.84 -4.77
N TRP A 20 3.84 2.40 -3.68
CA TRP A 20 4.18 1.14 -3.03
C TRP A 20 3.74 -0.10 -3.81
N ILE A 21 2.58 -0.05 -4.46
CA ILE A 21 2.09 -1.15 -5.31
C ILE A 21 3.02 -1.37 -6.50
N ILE A 22 3.40 -0.28 -7.19
CA ILE A 22 4.31 -0.35 -8.32
C ILE A 22 5.67 -0.90 -7.89
N TRP A 23 6.25 -0.36 -6.80
CA TRP A 23 7.55 -0.82 -6.31
C TRP A 23 7.53 -2.32 -5.94
N LYS A 24 6.46 -2.79 -5.30
CA LYS A 24 6.30 -4.21 -4.96
C LYS A 24 6.17 -5.09 -6.20
N LEU A 25 5.26 -4.75 -7.12
CA LEU A 25 5.00 -5.56 -8.31
C LEU A 25 6.21 -5.63 -9.24
N SER A 26 6.89 -4.51 -9.47
CA SER A 26 8.11 -4.47 -10.27
C SER A 26 9.25 -5.26 -9.63
N SER A 27 9.35 -5.23 -8.30
CA SER A 27 10.35 -6.03 -7.57
C SER A 27 10.07 -7.53 -7.69
N TYR A 28 8.80 -7.96 -7.63
CA TYR A 28 8.43 -9.37 -7.80
C TYR A 28 8.78 -9.90 -9.18
N GLU A 29 8.40 -9.18 -10.24
CA GLU A 29 8.79 -9.54 -11.61
C GLU A 29 10.30 -9.64 -11.79
N ARG A 30 11.04 -8.66 -11.26
CA ARG A 30 12.49 -8.60 -11.42
C ARG A 30 13.22 -9.71 -10.66
N MET A 31 12.77 -10.02 -9.44
CA MET A 31 13.47 -10.97 -8.56
C MET A 31 13.04 -12.41 -8.76
N PHE A 32 11.80 -12.63 -9.21
CA PHE A 32 11.19 -13.95 -9.33
C PHE A 32 10.42 -14.07 -10.66
N PRO A 33 11.11 -13.91 -11.81
CA PRO A 33 10.46 -13.83 -13.11
C PRO A 33 9.67 -15.09 -13.45
N ASP A 34 10.15 -16.28 -13.08
CA ASP A 34 9.48 -17.55 -13.39
C ASP A 34 8.11 -17.70 -12.72
N HIS A 35 7.85 -16.96 -11.64
CA HIS A 35 6.61 -17.02 -10.89
C HIS A 35 5.71 -15.79 -11.10
N PHE A 36 6.32 -14.63 -11.36
CA PHE A 36 5.61 -13.34 -11.32
C PHE A 36 5.66 -12.56 -12.63
N LYS A 37 6.14 -13.14 -13.73
CA LYS A 37 6.07 -12.51 -15.06
C LYS A 37 4.63 -12.07 -15.38
N GLY A 38 4.48 -10.81 -15.81
CA GLY A 38 3.18 -10.20 -16.07
C GLY A 38 2.45 -9.71 -14.82
N SER A 39 3.11 -9.60 -13.66
CA SER A 39 2.45 -9.11 -12.45
C SER A 39 2.21 -7.61 -12.46
N LEU A 40 3.06 -6.82 -13.14
CA LEU A 40 2.90 -5.38 -13.25
C LEU A 40 1.95 -5.03 -14.40
N THR A 41 0.66 -5.07 -14.13
CA THR A 41 -0.40 -4.62 -15.06
C THR A 41 -1.27 -3.56 -14.42
N VAL A 42 -1.95 -2.76 -15.24
CA VAL A 42 -2.88 -1.73 -14.77
C VAL A 42 -4.01 -2.36 -13.95
N GLU A 43 -4.51 -3.51 -14.40
CA GLU A 43 -5.57 -4.28 -13.75
C GLU A 43 -5.14 -4.70 -12.33
N HIS A 44 -3.94 -5.27 -12.18
CA HIS A 44 -3.42 -5.67 -10.86
C HIS A 44 -3.18 -4.48 -9.94
N VAL A 45 -2.76 -3.33 -10.49
CA VAL A 45 -2.58 -2.10 -9.71
C VAL A 45 -3.93 -1.61 -9.19
N ILE A 46 -4.95 -1.55 -10.06
CA ILE A 46 -6.31 -1.14 -9.70
C ILE A 46 -6.91 -2.11 -8.66
N GLN A 47 -6.75 -3.42 -8.85
CA GLN A 47 -7.23 -4.42 -7.90
C GLN A 47 -6.58 -4.24 -6.52
N GLN A 48 -5.27 -3.98 -6.45
CA GLN A 48 -4.60 -3.75 -5.16
C GLN A 48 -4.94 -2.41 -4.51
N LEU A 49 -5.25 -1.37 -5.30
CA LEU A 49 -5.78 -0.12 -4.77
C LEU A 49 -7.17 -0.34 -4.17
N LYS A 50 -8.04 -1.10 -4.85
CA LYS A 50 -9.36 -1.48 -4.31
C LYS A 50 -9.21 -2.29 -3.03
N TYR A 51 -8.35 -3.30 -3.02
CA TYR A 51 -8.08 -4.09 -1.82
C TYR A 51 -7.65 -3.23 -0.62
N ARG A 52 -6.78 -2.24 -0.86
CA ARG A 52 -6.35 -1.30 0.18
C ARG A 52 -7.48 -0.38 0.66
N TYR A 53 -8.34 0.07 -0.25
CA TYR A 53 -9.52 0.84 0.13
C TYR A 53 -10.41 0.01 1.07
N ASP A 54 -10.69 -1.23 0.70
CA ASP A 54 -11.56 -2.14 1.46
C ASP A 54 -11.00 -2.44 2.85
N ARG A 55 -9.66 -2.47 2.99
CA ARG A 55 -9.00 -2.70 4.28
C ARG A 55 -8.93 -1.42 5.11
N GLU A 56 -8.36 -0.35 4.56
CA GLU A 56 -8.06 0.85 5.34
C GLU A 56 -9.28 1.74 5.59
N ILE A 57 -10.21 1.79 4.63
CA ILE A 57 -11.38 2.69 4.67
C ILE A 57 -12.59 1.92 5.16
N ASP A 58 -13.00 0.85 4.48
CA ASP A 58 -14.24 0.13 4.82
C ASP A 58 -14.11 -0.67 6.14
N LYS A 59 -12.98 -1.35 6.33
CA LYS A 59 -12.71 -2.15 7.54
C LYS A 59 -11.92 -1.41 8.63
N VAL A 60 -11.49 -0.16 8.36
CA VAL A 60 -10.75 0.68 9.33
C VAL A 60 -9.44 0.02 9.80
N GLU A 61 -8.84 -0.82 8.97
CA GLU A 61 -7.61 -1.53 9.28
C GLU A 61 -6.38 -0.72 8.91
N ARG A 62 -5.87 -0.02 9.92
CA ARG A 62 -4.74 0.89 9.77
C ARG A 62 -3.40 0.16 9.84
N SER A 63 -2.47 0.59 8.99
CA SER A 63 -1.08 0.09 9.01
C SER A 63 -0.38 0.44 10.33
N ALA A 64 0.70 -0.30 10.66
CA ALA A 64 1.47 -0.05 11.87
C ALA A 64 1.91 1.41 12.01
N LEU A 65 2.48 1.98 10.93
CA LEU A 65 2.91 3.38 10.91
C LEU A 65 1.73 4.35 11.05
N ARG A 66 0.58 4.07 10.43
CA ARG A 66 -0.60 4.93 10.53
C ARG A 66 -1.14 4.97 11.95
N LYS A 67 -1.24 3.83 12.64
CA LYS A 67 -1.64 3.77 14.05
C LYS A 67 -0.70 4.58 14.95
N ILE A 68 0.60 4.46 14.76
CA ILE A 68 1.60 5.23 15.52
C ILE A 68 1.49 6.72 15.25
N LEU A 69 1.37 7.13 13.98
CA LEU A 69 1.25 8.54 13.59
C LEU A 69 -0.05 9.19 14.10
N GLU A 70 -1.13 8.43 14.14
CA GLU A 70 -2.42 8.84 14.72
C GLU A 70 -2.44 8.77 16.25
N ARG A 71 -1.34 8.34 16.89
CA ARG A 71 -1.18 8.18 18.36
C ARG A 71 -2.06 7.10 18.99
N ASP A 72 -2.49 6.15 18.18
CA ASP A 72 -3.29 4.98 18.60
C ASP A 72 -2.44 3.74 18.90
N ASP A 73 -1.14 3.79 18.65
CA ASP A 73 -0.19 2.75 19.05
C ASP A 73 1.19 3.33 19.44
N VAL A 74 1.96 2.59 20.23
CA VAL A 74 3.26 3.03 20.77
C VAL A 74 4.41 2.73 19.79
N PRO A 75 5.33 3.68 19.55
CA PRO A 75 6.42 3.50 18.57
C PRO A 75 7.50 2.51 19.02
N GLN A 76 7.55 2.13 20.30
CA GLN A 76 8.55 1.22 20.87
C GLN A 76 8.25 -0.27 20.58
N LYS A 77 7.09 -0.59 20.00
CA LYS A 77 6.78 -1.97 19.62
C LYS A 77 7.76 -2.47 18.54
N ARG A 78 7.99 -3.79 18.56
CA ARG A 78 8.77 -4.45 17.51
C ARG A 78 8.04 -4.29 16.18
N MET A 79 8.77 -3.82 15.17
CA MET A 79 8.25 -3.58 13.83
C MET A 79 9.20 -4.12 12.78
N VAL A 80 8.64 -4.59 11.67
CA VAL A 80 9.39 -4.89 10.45
C VAL A 80 9.06 -3.80 9.44
N LEU A 81 10.08 -3.03 9.04
CA LEU A 81 9.97 -1.92 8.11
C LEU A 81 10.90 -2.14 6.92
N CYS A 82 10.62 -1.46 5.80
CA CYS A 82 11.48 -1.44 4.62
C CYS A 82 12.01 -0.02 4.40
N VAL A 83 13.32 0.13 4.22
CA VAL A 83 13.96 1.42 3.91
C VAL A 83 13.58 1.82 2.48
N SER A 84 12.89 2.95 2.35
CA SER A 84 12.37 3.42 1.06
C SER A 84 13.19 4.52 0.39
N ASP A 85 14.02 5.22 1.15
CA ASP A 85 14.87 6.31 0.69
C ASP A 85 15.98 6.60 1.71
N VAL A 86 17.12 7.09 1.25
CA VAL A 86 18.24 7.53 2.10
C VAL A 86 18.52 8.99 1.76
N LYS A 87 18.17 9.89 2.68
CA LYS A 87 18.43 11.31 2.51
C LYS A 87 19.92 11.59 2.74
N LYS A 88 20.51 12.38 1.84
CA LYS A 88 21.84 12.97 2.03
C LYS A 88 21.76 14.17 2.95
#